data_AF-A0A1Y4LRM8-F1
#
_entry.id   AF-A0A1Y4LRM8-F1
#
_cell.length_a   1.000
_cell.length_b   1.000
_cell.length_c   1.000
_cell.angle_alpha   90.00
_cell.angle_beta   90.00
_cell.angle_gamma   90.00
#
_symmetry.space_group_name_H-M   'P 1'
#
loop_
_entity.id
_entity.type
_entity.pdbx_description
1 polymer ?
#
loop_
_entity_poly.entity_id
_entity_poly.type
_entity_poly.pdbx_seq_one_letter_code
_entity_poly.pdbx_strand_id
1 'polypeptide(L)'
;MSRTDYRELCVELFGTDDVDRLRKIAELARKQNPRNAGRKRKFGAEEIARMRDLQVAGATIQQIANKFGTSRQIVGKYLHTPLAAPYTMRITYMYRQKPCTTIDVDFLEEKIHICNLTPDPLHRAFGSNEHPTWTDFQQFLQDRCIPASRGMLKEALNDIGVDTYDPLRIAEKTKGRTADDDLWLKFQYRTEGGAPA
;
A
#
# COMPACT_ATOMS: atom_id res chain seq x y z
N MET A 1 7.35 23.89 -32.06
CA MET A 1 6.10 23.35 -31.49
C MET A 1 4.98 24.32 -31.85
N SER A 2 3.98 23.85 -32.60
CA SER A 2 2.81 24.67 -32.95
C SER A 2 2.10 25.12 -31.67
N ARG A 3 1.86 26.43 -31.54
CA ARG A 3 1.14 27.01 -30.41
C ARG A 3 -0.35 26.81 -30.67
N THR A 4 -0.97 25.87 -29.96
CA THR A 4 -2.41 25.60 -30.11
C THR A 4 -3.21 26.88 -29.80
N ASP A 5 -4.01 27.34 -30.76
CA ASP A 5 -4.96 28.42 -30.54
C ASP A 5 -6.24 27.85 -29.92
N TYR A 6 -6.41 28.12 -28.62
CA TYR A 6 -7.57 27.65 -27.87
C TYR A 6 -8.88 28.34 -28.27
N ARG A 7 -8.83 29.52 -28.91
CA ARG A 7 -10.06 30.19 -29.38
C ARG A 7 -10.61 29.48 -30.61
N GLU A 8 -9.74 29.15 -31.56
CA GLU A 8 -10.11 28.39 -32.76
C GLU A 8 -10.67 27.01 -32.39
N LEU A 9 -10.03 26.32 -31.45
CA LEU A 9 -10.52 25.03 -30.93
C LEU A 9 -11.91 25.15 -30.25
N CYS A 10 -12.19 26.25 -29.55
CA CYS A 10 -13.51 26.48 -28.96
C CYS A 10 -14.58 26.68 -30.04
N VAL A 11 -14.26 27.41 -31.12
CA VAL A 11 -15.17 27.57 -32.25
C VAL A 11 -15.41 26.23 -32.95
N GLU A 12 -14.38 25.41 -33.14
CA GLU A 12 -14.51 24.08 -33.75
C GLU A 12 -15.39 23.14 -32.91
N LEU A 13 -15.14 23.04 -31.60
CA LEU A 13 -15.82 22.10 -30.71
C LEU A 13 -17.22 22.54 -30.29
N PHE A 14 -17.42 23.84 -30.07
CA PHE A 14 -18.64 24.38 -29.46
C PHE A 14 -19.38 25.38 -30.36
N GLY A 15 -18.86 25.67 -31.56
CA GLY A 15 -19.43 26.65 -32.50
C GLY A 15 -19.27 28.10 -32.06
N THR A 16 -18.55 28.37 -30.96
CA THR A 16 -18.38 29.72 -30.40
C THR A 16 -17.18 29.80 -29.46
N ASP A 17 -16.50 30.94 -29.43
CA ASP A 17 -15.49 31.30 -28.42
C ASP A 17 -16.01 32.32 -27.39
N ASP A 18 -17.31 32.67 -27.47
CA ASP A 18 -17.96 33.59 -26.54
C ASP A 18 -18.15 32.94 -25.16
N VAL A 19 -17.59 33.59 -24.13
CA VAL A 19 -17.51 33.03 -22.76
C VAL A 19 -18.91 32.80 -22.16
N ASP A 20 -19.88 33.67 -22.43
CA ASP A 20 -21.21 33.56 -21.85
C ASP A 20 -22.03 32.45 -22.53
N ARG A 21 -21.87 32.27 -23.85
CA ARG A 21 -22.43 31.12 -24.57
C ARG A 21 -21.82 29.81 -24.10
N LEU A 22 -20.49 29.76 -23.92
CA LEU A 22 -19.80 28.58 -23.38
C LEU A 22 -20.29 28.22 -21.97
N ARG A 23 -20.54 29.21 -21.11
CA ARG A 23 -21.15 28.99 -19.78
C ARG A 23 -22.54 28.36 -19.88
N LYS A 24 -23.40 28.85 -20.77
CA LYS A 24 -24.74 28.28 -21.01
C LYS A 24 -24.67 26.84 -21.51
N ILE A 25 -23.76 26.54 -22.46
CA ILE A 25 -23.52 25.18 -22.95
C ILE A 25 -23.10 24.26 -21.79
N ALA A 26 -22.18 24.72 -20.94
CA ALA A 26 -21.73 23.96 -19.77
C ALA A 26 -22.84 23.73 -18.72
N GLU A 27 -23.75 24.68 -18.52
CA GLU A 27 -24.92 24.49 -17.65
C GLU A 27 -25.91 23.46 -18.22
N LEU A 28 -26.19 23.51 -19.52
CA LEU A 28 -27.04 22.53 -20.19
C LEU A 28 -26.46 21.12 -20.10
N ALA A 29 -25.15 20.98 -20.35
CA ALA A 29 -24.44 19.71 -20.22
C ALA A 29 -24.49 19.16 -18.77
N ARG A 30 -24.37 20.04 -17.75
CA ARG A 30 -24.50 19.65 -16.34
C ARG A 30 -25.91 19.15 -15.99
N LYS A 31 -26.95 19.81 -16.50
CA LYS A 31 -28.36 19.37 -16.30
C LYS A 31 -28.62 18.00 -16.94
N GLN A 32 -27.98 17.70 -18.06
CA GLN A 32 -28.06 16.40 -18.73
C GLN A 32 -27.21 15.30 -18.07
N ASN A 33 -26.41 15.64 -17.05
CA ASN A 33 -25.56 14.71 -16.31
C ASN A 33 -25.99 14.57 -14.84
N PRO A 34 -27.18 13.98 -14.57
CA PRO A 34 -27.73 13.86 -13.22
C PRO A 34 -26.87 12.98 -12.30
N ARG A 35 -26.01 12.14 -12.87
CA ARG A 35 -25.08 11.27 -12.14
C ARG A 35 -23.75 11.93 -11.81
N ASN A 36 -23.53 13.17 -12.27
CA ASN A 36 -22.23 13.85 -12.22
C ASN A 36 -21.09 12.93 -12.72
N ALA A 37 -21.37 12.19 -13.79
CA ALA A 37 -20.48 11.24 -14.41
C ALA A 37 -19.36 11.99 -15.16
N GLY A 38 -18.12 11.61 -14.91
CA GLY A 38 -16.97 12.29 -15.49
C GLY A 38 -15.70 12.00 -14.72
N ARG A 39 -14.55 12.37 -15.30
CA ARG A 39 -13.25 12.18 -14.66
C ARG A 39 -13.11 13.15 -13.49
N LYS A 40 -13.24 12.63 -12.26
CA LYS A 40 -12.95 13.42 -11.04
C LYS A 40 -11.48 13.83 -11.01
N ARG A 41 -11.20 14.97 -10.35
CA ARG A 41 -9.83 15.46 -10.17
C ARG A 41 -8.96 14.42 -9.45
N LYS A 42 -7.67 14.41 -9.76
CA LYS A 42 -6.68 13.63 -9.02
C LYS A 42 -6.57 14.19 -7.60
N PHE A 43 -6.43 13.31 -6.60
CA PHE A 43 -6.14 13.76 -5.24
C PHE A 43 -4.72 14.30 -5.17
N GLY A 44 -4.55 15.43 -4.48
CA GLY A 44 -3.24 16.04 -4.23
C GLY A 44 -2.47 15.31 -3.12
N ALA A 45 -1.19 15.61 -2.96
CA ALA A 45 -0.33 14.97 -1.96
C ALA A 45 -0.87 15.13 -0.53
N GLU A 46 -1.37 16.31 -0.16
CA GLU A 46 -1.97 16.56 1.16
C GLU A 46 -3.26 15.77 1.41
N GLU A 47 -4.05 15.53 0.38
CA GLU A 47 -5.27 14.71 0.51
C GLU A 47 -4.91 13.26 0.72
N ILE A 48 -3.90 12.77 -0.01
CA ILE A 48 -3.39 11.41 0.15
C ILE A 48 -2.78 11.23 1.55
N ALA A 49 -2.03 12.22 2.05
CA ALA A 49 -1.52 12.21 3.42
C ALA A 49 -2.65 12.10 4.44
N ARG A 50 -3.69 12.95 4.32
CA ARG A 50 -4.88 12.87 5.19
C ARG A 50 -5.61 11.53 5.10
N MET A 51 -5.66 10.89 3.92
CA MET A 51 -6.22 9.54 3.79
C MET A 51 -5.40 8.52 4.58
N ARG A 52 -4.06 8.61 4.55
CA ARG A 52 -3.18 7.73 5.33
C ARG A 52 -3.35 7.95 6.83
N ASP A 53 -3.40 9.19 7.29
CA ASP A 53 -3.60 9.52 8.70
C ASP A 53 -4.89 8.90 9.25
N LEU A 54 -5.97 8.96 8.46
CA LEU A 54 -7.24 8.34 8.82
C LEU A 54 -7.16 6.82 8.85
N GLN A 55 -6.43 6.21 7.91
CA GLN A 55 -6.21 4.77 7.91
C GLN A 55 -5.45 4.34 9.17
N VAL A 56 -4.37 5.06 9.51
CA VAL A 56 -3.60 4.82 10.74
C VAL A 56 -4.50 4.95 11.95
N ALA A 57 -5.33 5.99 12.04
CA ALA A 57 -6.31 6.16 13.11
C ALA A 57 -7.41 5.07 13.18
N GLY A 58 -7.37 4.05 12.31
CA GLY A 58 -8.27 2.91 12.32
C GLY A 58 -9.51 3.07 11.45
N ALA A 59 -9.60 4.12 10.64
CA ALA A 59 -10.70 4.28 9.70
C ALA A 59 -10.63 3.22 8.58
N THR A 60 -11.77 2.62 8.29
CA THR A 60 -11.91 1.69 7.16
C THR A 60 -11.80 2.41 5.83
N ILE A 61 -11.39 1.69 4.78
CA ILE A 61 -11.36 2.21 3.40
C ILE A 61 -12.73 2.78 2.99
N GLN A 62 -13.84 2.21 3.47
CA GLN A 62 -15.19 2.73 3.20
C GLN A 62 -15.44 4.07 3.87
N GLN A 63 -15.04 4.24 5.13
CA GLN A 63 -15.18 5.52 5.85
C GLN A 63 -14.33 6.61 5.19
N ILE A 64 -13.10 6.27 4.78
CA ILE A 64 -12.23 7.21 4.04
C ILE A 64 -12.88 7.56 2.69
N ALA A 65 -13.39 6.58 1.95
CA ALA A 65 -14.06 6.82 0.67
C ALA A 65 -15.26 7.77 0.79
N ASN A 66 -16.10 7.56 1.83
CA ASN A 66 -17.22 8.44 2.14
C ASN A 66 -16.74 9.87 2.45
N LYS A 67 -15.71 10.02 3.29
CA LYS A 67 -15.17 11.34 3.68
C LYS A 67 -14.61 12.13 2.51
N PHE A 68 -14.02 11.46 1.52
CA PHE A 68 -13.46 12.08 0.31
C PHE A 68 -14.41 12.05 -0.90
N GLY A 69 -15.67 11.62 -0.71
CA GLY A 69 -16.69 11.60 -1.77
C GLY A 69 -16.29 10.75 -2.99
N THR A 70 -15.59 9.64 -2.75
CA THR A 70 -15.06 8.75 -3.80
C THR A 70 -15.39 7.28 -3.52
N SER A 71 -14.92 6.36 -4.36
CA SER A 71 -15.12 4.92 -4.18
C SER A 71 -13.99 4.28 -3.37
N ARG A 72 -14.29 3.12 -2.75
CA ARG A 72 -13.28 2.28 -2.06
C ARG A 72 -12.09 1.93 -2.96
N GLN A 73 -12.36 1.64 -4.23
CA GLN A 73 -11.33 1.28 -5.21
C GLN A 73 -10.36 2.43 -5.45
N ILE A 74 -10.86 3.66 -5.55
CA ILE A 74 -10.02 4.84 -5.74
C ILE A 74 -9.16 5.10 -4.50
N VAL A 75 -9.74 5.06 -3.29
CA VAL A 75 -8.96 5.20 -2.05
C VAL A 75 -7.88 4.11 -1.97
N GLY A 76 -8.26 2.85 -2.21
CA GLY A 76 -7.32 1.72 -2.23
C GLY A 76 -6.15 1.95 -3.18
N LYS A 77 -6.39 2.53 -4.37
CA LYS A 77 -5.32 2.86 -5.32
C LYS A 77 -4.28 3.86 -4.78
N TYR A 78 -4.67 4.79 -3.91
CA TYR A 78 -3.74 5.77 -3.32
C TYR A 78 -3.05 5.27 -2.06
N LEU A 79 -3.73 4.41 -1.28
CA LEU A 79 -3.20 3.89 -0.02
C LEU A 79 -2.36 2.62 -0.22
N HIS A 80 -2.71 1.78 -1.19
CA HIS A 80 -1.94 0.60 -1.53
C HIS A 80 -0.93 0.97 -2.60
N THR A 81 0.25 1.42 -2.17
CA THR A 81 1.37 1.68 -3.08
C THR A 81 1.83 0.35 -3.67
N PRO A 82 1.98 0.21 -5.00
CA PRO A 82 2.58 -0.99 -5.57
C PRO A 82 4.01 -1.19 -5.07
N LEU A 83 4.45 -2.45 -4.96
CA LEU A 83 5.85 -2.77 -4.69
C LEU A 83 6.70 -2.33 -5.90
N ALA A 84 7.44 -1.23 -5.74
CA ALA A 84 8.23 -0.61 -6.80
C ALA A 84 9.71 -0.96 -6.65
N ALA A 85 10.46 -0.90 -7.76
CA ALA A 85 11.91 -0.98 -7.71
C ALA A 85 12.52 0.12 -6.81
N PRO A 86 13.60 -0.15 -6.08
CA PRO A 86 14.44 -1.36 -6.16
C PRO A 86 13.90 -2.58 -5.38
N TYR A 87 12.94 -2.39 -4.48
CA TYR A 87 12.40 -3.45 -3.63
C TYR A 87 11.86 -4.65 -4.41
N THR A 88 12.20 -5.85 -3.95
CA THR A 88 11.86 -7.13 -4.59
C THR A 88 10.86 -7.94 -3.78
N MET A 89 10.64 -7.58 -2.51
CA MET A 89 9.68 -8.24 -1.63
C MET A 89 8.99 -7.21 -0.72
N ARG A 90 7.71 -7.45 -0.42
CA ARG A 90 6.96 -6.80 0.66
C ARG A 90 6.51 -7.84 1.67
N ILE A 91 6.79 -7.59 2.94
CA ILE A 91 6.19 -8.29 4.08
C ILE A 91 5.15 -7.36 4.68
N THR A 92 3.91 -7.83 4.80
CA THR A 92 2.89 -7.14 5.59
C THR A 92 2.75 -7.86 6.92
N TYR A 93 3.07 -7.16 8.01
CA TYR A 93 2.83 -7.62 9.37
C TYR A 93 1.37 -7.38 9.73
N MET A 94 0.67 -8.46 10.05
CA MET A 94 -0.78 -8.50 10.18
C MET A 94 -1.15 -8.85 11.61
N TYR A 95 -2.06 -8.08 12.22
CA TYR A 95 -2.78 -8.50 13.42
C TYR A 95 -4.15 -9.00 13.02
N ARG A 96 -4.38 -10.32 13.12
CA ARG A 96 -5.60 -10.98 12.60
C ARG A 96 -5.82 -10.62 11.12
N GLN A 97 -6.80 -9.78 10.81
CA GLN A 97 -7.13 -9.35 9.44
C GLN A 97 -6.71 -7.89 9.14
N LYS A 98 -6.05 -7.22 10.09
CA LYS A 98 -5.64 -5.82 9.97
C LYS A 98 -4.15 -5.73 9.64
N PRO A 99 -3.75 -5.05 8.56
CA PRO A 99 -2.35 -4.77 8.29
C PRO A 99 -1.84 -3.70 9.27
N CYS A 100 -0.68 -3.94 9.87
CA CYS A 100 -0.11 -3.09 10.92
C CYS A 100 1.19 -2.41 10.48
N THR A 101 2.06 -3.12 9.76
CA THR A 101 3.27 -2.55 9.16
C THR A 101 3.50 -3.20 7.79
N THR A 102 3.80 -2.41 6.77
CA THR A 102 4.40 -2.94 5.52
C THR A 102 5.90 -2.74 5.56
N ILE A 103 6.66 -3.74 5.16
CA ILE A 103 8.13 -3.75 5.10
C ILE A 103 8.51 -4.11 3.67
N ASP A 104 9.00 -3.12 2.93
CA ASP A 104 9.58 -3.32 1.60
C ASP A 104 11.06 -3.64 1.74
N VAL A 105 11.51 -4.68 1.05
CA VAL A 105 12.85 -5.27 1.22
C VAL A 105 13.60 -5.22 -0.09
N ASP A 106 14.79 -4.62 -0.03
CA ASP A 106 15.80 -4.61 -1.08
C ASP A 106 16.97 -5.47 -0.61
N PHE A 107 17.02 -6.70 -1.11
CA PHE A 107 18.09 -7.66 -0.77
C PHE A 107 19.43 -7.31 -1.39
N LEU A 108 19.47 -6.51 -2.47
CA LEU A 108 20.72 -6.18 -3.15
C LEU A 108 21.49 -5.14 -2.35
N GLU A 109 20.79 -4.11 -1.90
CA GLU A 109 21.36 -3.00 -1.13
C GLU A 109 21.25 -3.21 0.39
N GLU A 110 20.67 -4.32 0.83
CA GLU A 110 20.38 -4.63 2.23
C GLU A 110 19.63 -3.47 2.93
N LYS A 111 18.54 -3.01 2.32
CA LYS A 111 17.73 -1.90 2.83
C LYS A 111 16.28 -2.31 2.97
N ILE A 112 15.64 -1.73 3.97
CA ILE A 112 14.19 -1.82 4.14
C ILE A 112 13.53 -0.44 4.15
N HIS A 113 12.28 -0.40 3.72
CA HIS A 113 11.40 0.74 3.90
C HIS A 113 10.11 0.30 4.58
N ILE A 114 9.75 0.97 5.66
CA ILE A 114 8.55 0.62 6.43
C ILE A 114 7.46 1.68 6.30
N CYS A 115 6.21 1.24 6.38
CA CYS A 115 5.07 2.12 6.64
C CYS A 115 4.22 1.50 7.77
N ASN A 116 4.11 2.23 8.89
CA ASN A 116 3.23 1.83 10.00
C ASN A 116 1.79 2.27 9.69
N LEU A 117 0.87 1.32 9.79
CA LEU A 117 -0.55 1.45 9.48
C LEU A 117 -1.43 1.45 10.74
N THR A 118 -0.80 1.52 11.91
CA THR A 118 -1.45 1.55 13.23
C THR A 118 -0.69 2.49 14.17
N PRO A 119 -1.38 3.25 15.05
CA PRO A 119 -0.75 4.06 16.09
C PRO A 119 -0.20 3.18 17.23
N ASP A 120 -0.72 1.97 17.39
CA ASP A 120 -0.38 1.07 18.50
C ASP A 120 1.01 0.44 18.30
N PRO A 121 2.01 0.78 19.15
CA PRO A 121 3.35 0.24 19.02
C PRO A 121 3.43 -1.27 19.17
N LEU A 122 2.54 -1.90 19.95
CA LEU A 122 2.56 -3.35 20.18
C LEU A 122 2.23 -4.16 18.92
N HIS A 123 1.56 -3.54 17.96
CA HIS A 123 1.21 -4.16 16.69
C HIS A 123 2.19 -3.78 15.56
N ARG A 124 3.17 -2.89 15.79
CA ARG A 124 4.16 -2.50 14.78
C ARG A 124 5.30 -3.50 14.74
N ALA A 125 5.82 -3.79 13.54
CA ALA A 125 6.91 -4.75 13.37
C ALA A 125 8.18 -4.37 14.15
N PHE A 126 8.46 -3.07 14.27
CA PHE A 126 9.65 -2.54 14.94
C PHE A 126 9.30 -1.66 16.16
N GLY A 127 8.09 -1.82 16.71
CA GLY A 127 7.61 -1.02 17.84
C GLY A 127 7.67 0.48 17.56
N SER A 128 8.45 1.20 18.37
CA SER A 128 8.65 2.64 18.28
C SER A 128 9.77 3.05 17.31
N ASN A 129 10.54 2.11 16.75
CA ASN A 129 11.59 2.41 15.78
C ASN A 129 10.98 2.70 14.40
N GLU A 130 11.01 3.96 13.98
CA GLU A 130 10.48 4.41 12.68
C GLU A 130 11.50 4.32 11.53
N HIS A 131 12.76 4.07 11.85
CA HIS A 131 13.86 3.99 10.89
C HIS A 131 14.72 2.73 11.13
N PRO A 132 14.12 1.53 11.05
CA PRO A 132 14.84 0.28 11.27
C PRO A 132 15.92 0.06 10.21
N THR A 133 17.04 -0.48 10.66
CA THR A 133 18.19 -0.88 9.85
C THR A 133 17.99 -2.28 9.25
N TRP A 134 18.93 -2.72 8.41
CA TRP A 134 18.98 -4.11 7.95
C TRP A 134 19.13 -5.10 9.10
N THR A 135 19.96 -4.77 10.10
CA THR A 135 20.15 -5.62 11.27
C THR A 135 18.86 -5.75 12.08
N ASP A 136 18.11 -4.66 12.24
CA ASP A 136 16.79 -4.71 12.88
C ASP A 136 15.83 -5.62 12.11
N PHE A 137 15.87 -5.58 10.77
CA PHE A 137 15.08 -6.48 9.93
C PHE A 137 15.46 -7.95 10.10
N GLN A 138 16.75 -8.27 10.14
CA GLN A 138 17.23 -9.62 10.38
C GLN A 138 16.81 -10.14 11.76
N GLN A 139 16.90 -9.29 12.79
CA GLN A 139 16.43 -9.62 14.13
C GLN A 139 14.91 -9.85 14.15
N PHE A 140 14.13 -8.99 13.50
CA PHE A 140 12.68 -9.15 13.37
C PHE A 140 12.30 -10.50 12.76
N LEU A 141 13.01 -10.96 11.71
CA LEU A 141 12.77 -12.28 11.13
C LEU A 141 13.09 -13.41 12.10
N GLN A 142 14.15 -13.29 12.90
CA GLN A 142 14.50 -14.26 13.94
C GLN A 142 13.45 -14.34 15.04
N ASP A 143 12.94 -13.20 15.48
CA ASP A 143 11.90 -13.11 16.52
C ASP A 143 10.56 -13.69 16.03
N ARG A 144 10.33 -13.72 14.71
CA ARG A 144 9.15 -14.31 14.08
C ARG A 144 9.38 -15.71 13.53
N CYS A 145 10.49 -16.38 13.84
CA CYS A 145 10.76 -17.76 13.40
C CYS A 145 10.97 -18.71 14.58
N ILE A 146 11.19 -20.00 14.26
CA ILE A 146 11.55 -21.01 15.26
C ILE A 146 12.91 -20.58 15.86
N PRO A 147 13.08 -20.49 17.20
CA PRO A 147 14.35 -20.07 17.77
C PRO A 147 15.50 -21.04 17.42
N ALA A 148 16.68 -20.50 17.11
CA ALA A 148 17.88 -21.30 16.81
C ALA A 148 18.32 -22.18 18.00
N SER A 149 17.95 -21.79 19.23
CA SER A 149 18.23 -22.54 20.46
C SER A 149 17.22 -23.66 20.76
N ARG A 150 16.18 -23.85 19.92
CA ARG A 150 15.14 -24.86 20.15
C ARG A 150 15.75 -26.26 20.14
N GLY A 151 15.43 -27.07 21.15
CA GLY A 151 15.76 -28.50 21.16
C GLY A 151 15.08 -29.21 19.98
N MET A 152 15.78 -30.18 19.38
CA MET A 152 15.31 -30.88 18.17
C MET A 152 15.03 -29.93 16.99
N LEU A 153 15.91 -28.93 16.80
CA LEU A 153 15.77 -27.95 15.73
C LEU A 153 15.73 -28.62 14.34
N LYS A 154 16.58 -29.63 14.09
CA LYS A 154 16.66 -30.30 12.79
C LYS A 154 15.33 -30.96 12.42
N GLU A 155 14.72 -31.64 13.37
CA GLU A 155 13.41 -32.28 13.24
C GLU A 155 12.33 -31.22 12.98
N ALA A 156 12.32 -30.14 13.77
CA ALA A 156 11.37 -29.04 13.59
C ALA A 156 11.49 -28.34 12.22
N LEU A 157 12.72 -28.18 11.70
CA LEU A 157 12.95 -27.65 10.35
C LEU A 157 12.48 -28.63 9.27
N ASN A 158 12.76 -29.92 9.42
CA ASN A 158 12.29 -30.97 8.51
C ASN A 158 10.76 -31.02 8.45
N ASP A 159 10.06 -30.87 9.57
CA ASP A 159 8.59 -30.89 9.66
C ASP A 159 7.95 -29.77 8.82
N ILE A 160 8.62 -28.63 8.67
CA ILE A 160 8.16 -27.51 7.82
C ILE A 160 8.78 -27.54 6.41
N GLY A 161 9.56 -28.57 6.09
CA GLY A 161 10.22 -28.77 4.81
C GLY A 161 11.33 -27.75 4.53
N VAL A 162 12.14 -27.44 5.54
CA VAL A 162 13.32 -26.58 5.46
C VAL A 162 14.54 -27.38 5.91
N ASP A 163 15.64 -27.29 5.18
CA ASP A 163 16.87 -28.06 5.39
C ASP A 163 17.92 -27.34 6.25
N THR A 164 17.89 -26.01 6.24
CA THR A 164 18.86 -25.13 6.87
C THR A 164 18.19 -24.04 7.70
N TYR A 165 18.89 -23.53 8.71
CA TYR A 165 18.35 -22.43 9.50
C TYR A 165 18.45 -21.11 8.76
N ASP A 166 17.42 -20.78 7.98
CA ASP A 166 17.22 -19.48 7.33
C ASP A 166 15.94 -18.84 7.89
N PRO A 167 16.04 -17.77 8.72
CA PRO A 167 14.90 -17.11 9.33
C PRO A 167 13.83 -16.66 8.32
N LEU A 168 14.22 -16.19 7.12
CA LEU A 168 13.28 -15.76 6.10
C LEU A 168 12.49 -16.96 5.56
N ARG A 169 13.18 -18.04 5.17
CA ARG A 169 12.53 -19.27 4.67
C ARG A 169 11.62 -19.90 5.71
N ILE A 170 12.06 -19.94 6.97
CA ILE A 170 11.24 -20.45 8.08
C ILE A 170 10.00 -19.58 8.23
N ALA A 171 10.15 -18.26 8.27
CA ALA A 171 9.03 -17.33 8.38
C ALA A 171 8.04 -17.41 7.20
N GLU A 172 8.51 -17.65 5.98
CA GLU A 172 7.66 -17.86 4.80
C GLU A 172 6.76 -19.10 4.94
N LYS A 173 7.35 -20.20 5.46
CA LYS A 173 6.67 -21.48 5.69
C LYS A 173 5.67 -21.40 6.84
N THR A 174 6.06 -20.79 7.96
CA THR A 174 5.22 -20.67 9.16
C THR A 174 4.29 -19.46 9.14
N LYS A 175 4.42 -18.59 8.13
CA LYS A 175 3.81 -17.24 8.09
C LYS A 175 4.21 -16.39 9.29
N GLY A 176 5.41 -16.62 9.83
CA GLY A 176 5.93 -15.94 11.00
C GLY A 176 4.98 -15.93 12.20
N ARG A 177 4.20 -17.01 12.37
CA ARG A 177 3.28 -17.19 13.49
C ARG A 177 4.03 -17.72 14.70
N THR A 178 3.73 -17.16 15.86
CA THR A 178 4.18 -17.66 17.17
C THR A 178 2.97 -18.11 17.99
N ALA A 179 3.20 -18.85 19.07
CA ALA A 179 2.12 -19.29 19.95
C ALA A 179 1.60 -18.17 20.86
N ASP A 180 2.39 -17.09 21.01
CA ASP A 180 2.18 -16.06 22.02
C ASP A 180 1.24 -14.94 21.53
N ASP A 181 0.95 -14.85 20.23
CA ASP A 181 0.17 -13.75 19.65
C ASP A 181 -0.66 -14.13 18.40
N ASP A 182 -1.54 -13.21 18.00
CA ASP A 182 -2.34 -13.29 16.77
C ASP A 182 -1.65 -12.62 15.55
N LEU A 183 -0.35 -12.36 15.64
CA LEU A 183 0.42 -11.67 14.60
C LEU A 183 0.98 -12.66 13.58
N TRP A 184 1.04 -12.25 12.32
CA TRP A 184 1.57 -13.09 11.23
C TRP A 184 2.07 -12.25 10.05
N LEU A 185 2.80 -12.90 9.16
CA LEU A 185 3.46 -12.30 8.01
C LEU A 185 2.81 -12.73 6.69
N LYS A 186 2.41 -11.73 5.90
CA LYS A 186 1.98 -11.92 4.51
C LYS A 186 3.11 -11.49 3.58
N PHE A 187 3.60 -12.42 2.78
CA PHE A 187 4.68 -12.20 1.82
C PHE A 187 4.12 -11.90 0.42
N GLN A 188 4.73 -10.93 -0.26
CA GLN A 188 4.47 -10.59 -1.65
C GLN A 188 5.81 -10.34 -2.35
N TYR A 189 6.13 -11.13 -3.36
CA TYR A 189 7.31 -10.91 -4.20
C TYR A 189 6.94 -10.06 -5.40
N ARG A 190 7.89 -9.24 -5.85
CA ARG A 190 7.77 -8.56 -7.13
C ARG A 190 7.90 -9.62 -8.23
N THR A 191 6.82 -9.86 -8.96
CA THR A 191 6.89 -10.68 -10.18
C THR A 191 7.67 -9.91 -11.24
N GLU A 192 8.71 -10.52 -11.80
CA GLU A 192 9.35 -10.00 -13.01
C GLU A 192 8.27 -9.89 -14.11
N GLY A 193 7.92 -8.66 -14.52
CA GLY A 193 6.89 -8.40 -15.53
C GLY A 193 5.70 -7.54 -15.12
N GLY A 194 5.63 -6.99 -13.91
CA GLY A 194 4.74 -5.85 -13.60
C GLY A 194 3.23 -6.07 -13.75
N ALA A 195 2.75 -7.32 -13.85
CA ALA A 195 1.34 -7.64 -13.83
C ALA A 195 0.95 -8.15 -12.43
N PRO A 196 -0.03 -7.54 -11.73
CA PRO A 196 -0.54 -8.11 -10.50
C PRO A 196 -1.29 -9.41 -10.80
N ALA A 197 -1.00 -10.45 -10.01
CA ALA A 197 -1.82 -11.65 -9.91
C ALA A 197 -3.19 -11.34 -9.27
#